data_AF-S9W675-F1
#
_entry.id   AF-S9W675-F1
#
_cell.length_a   1.000
_cell.length_b   1.000
_cell.length_c   1.000
_cell.angle_alpha   90.00
_cell.angle_beta   90.00
_cell.angle_gamma   90.00
#
_symmetry.space_group_name_H-M   'P 1'
#
loop_
_entity.id
_entity.type
_entity.pdbx_description
1 polymer ?
#
loop_
_entity_poly.entity_id
_entity_poly.type
_entity_poly.pdbx_seq_one_letter_code
_entity_poly.pdbx_strand_id
1 'polypeptide(L)'
;MSLFSGKTPNLFPPRKPGLTDGQLRKQLNQRDAPKDSTILTQTELDIIWALINGQLGATEGGSIKGPTKGHTSKGDDKIRQMMEYDEARKRQGIAPKTAEEVEREHERRSLLESARAKLDENYDEVKAMNKVILEAKCVATREAQHVEREKLKQNEKDFDRRMEELMLEEDHKAQQVYAERERRRLEEQRRNAETIKDQLQEREIDRVRKLERHQQEQEAMTRHIARLHEEEHAEKLRRQQAARRLMEDAAIANAEQMALKKQEREMELAEDRKMADYIKQREEREQALEEEKQRLHMEKEKEIARLRSTQQRAQDKRAEMDEIRARRAQEAHDREQKKKEKETKERNHQIQEEIRQARDTQIAERARIKESDRAQEQEELDRIYAIQKVAHEQELENRAQRRQMQDENSLALLKQMMEVEERRRLERQTEVEDGNRMKREERERYAAMEAVRQRKLAELDQLQVPEQYKQALLKASVKK
;
A
#
# COMPACT_ATOMS: atom_id res chain seq x y z
N MET A 1 63.00 39.99 17.12
CA MET A 1 62.38 40.88 18.13
C MET A 1 61.70 42.04 17.40
N SER A 2 60.44 41.85 17.05
CA SER A 2 59.61 42.83 16.34
C SER A 2 58.57 43.36 17.32
N LEU A 3 58.80 44.56 17.86
CA LEU A 3 57.83 45.32 18.66
C LEU A 3 58.11 46.82 18.52
N PHE A 4 58.08 47.36 17.30
CA PHE A 4 57.68 48.76 17.10
C PHE A 4 56.88 48.83 15.80
N SER A 5 55.57 48.68 15.96
CA SER A 5 54.56 48.92 14.93
C SER A 5 54.74 50.32 14.35
N GLY A 6 54.83 50.39 13.02
CA GLY A 6 54.96 51.61 12.26
C GLY A 6 53.80 52.57 12.50
N LYS A 7 54.12 53.70 13.11
CA LYS A 7 53.41 54.97 12.90
C LYS A 7 54.46 56.01 12.56
N THR A 8 54.42 56.52 11.33
CA THR A 8 55.15 57.74 10.98
C THR A 8 54.65 58.86 11.89
N PRO A 9 55.53 59.57 12.63
CA PRO A 9 55.08 60.65 13.48
C PRO A 9 54.52 61.77 12.61
N ASN A 10 53.23 62.08 12.78
CA ASN A 10 52.59 63.23 12.14
C ASN A 10 53.25 64.51 12.66
N LEU A 11 54.17 65.08 11.87
CA LEU A 11 54.82 66.34 12.19
C LEU A 11 53.83 67.49 11.94
N PHE A 12 53.34 68.11 13.00
CA PHE A 12 52.42 69.25 12.90
C PHE A 12 53.18 70.53 12.53
N PRO A 13 52.58 71.45 11.74
CA PRO A 13 53.25 72.66 11.28
C PRO A 13 53.69 73.57 12.44
N PRO A 14 54.76 74.36 12.28
CA PRO A 14 55.29 75.20 13.34
C PRO A 14 54.27 76.26 13.80
N ARG A 15 54.36 76.61 15.08
CA ARG A 15 53.49 77.60 15.75
C ARG A 15 53.54 78.95 15.03
N LYS A 16 52.36 79.55 14.79
CA LYS A 16 52.27 80.94 14.29
C LYS A 16 52.73 81.93 15.37
N PRO A 17 53.45 83.02 15.02
CA PRO A 17 53.93 83.99 16.01
C PRO A 17 52.78 84.57 16.84
N GLY A 18 52.91 84.57 18.18
CA GLY A 18 51.95 85.18 19.11
C GLY A 18 50.82 84.28 19.66
N LEU A 19 50.72 83.01 19.24
CA LEU A 19 49.64 82.12 19.69
C LEU A 19 49.98 81.43 21.03
N THR A 20 49.24 81.57 22.13
CA THR A 20 49.61 80.94 23.43
C THR A 20 49.54 79.40 23.44
N ASP A 21 50.32 78.73 24.30
CA ASP A 21 50.42 77.26 24.35
C ASP A 21 49.06 76.57 24.63
N GLY A 22 48.20 77.22 25.42
CA GLY A 22 46.84 76.74 25.67
C GLY A 22 45.93 76.79 24.44
N GLN A 23 46.11 77.79 23.57
CA GLN A 23 45.39 77.89 22.29
C GLN A 23 45.92 76.85 21.28
N LEU A 24 47.23 76.57 21.30
CA LEU A 24 47.84 75.54 20.46
C LEU A 24 47.33 74.14 20.83
N ARG A 25 47.24 73.81 22.13
CA ARG A 25 46.66 72.53 22.60
C ARG A 25 45.19 72.36 22.20
N LYS A 26 44.39 73.43 22.23
CA LYS A 26 42.99 73.40 21.74
C LYS A 26 42.93 73.09 20.25
N GLN A 27 43.81 73.68 19.43
CA GLN A 27 43.87 73.39 18.00
C GLN A 27 44.36 71.97 17.68
N LEU A 28 45.29 71.43 18.47
CA LEU A 28 45.77 70.05 18.32
C LEU A 28 44.70 69.02 18.71
N ASN A 29 43.96 69.27 19.80
CA ASN A 29 42.85 68.41 20.22
C ASN A 29 41.69 68.41 19.21
N GLN A 30 41.43 69.53 18.53
CA GLN A 30 40.42 69.61 17.47
C GLN A 30 40.80 68.82 16.19
N ARG A 31 42.07 68.44 16.03
CA ARG A 31 42.57 67.67 14.88
C ARG A 31 42.94 66.24 15.27
N ASP A 32 42.36 65.74 16.36
CA ASP A 32 42.52 64.37 16.87
C ASP A 32 44.00 63.98 17.13
N ALA A 33 44.80 64.90 17.66
CA ALA A 33 46.14 64.57 18.12
C ALA A 33 46.09 63.57 19.30
N PRO A 34 46.94 62.53 19.33
CA PRO A 34 46.97 61.56 20.42
C PRO A 34 47.26 62.25 21.76
N LYS A 35 46.64 61.75 22.84
CA LYS A 35 46.67 62.35 24.19
C LYS A 35 48.09 62.48 24.77
N ASP A 36 49.04 61.71 24.26
CA ASP A 36 50.44 61.70 24.69
C ASP A 36 51.34 62.62 23.83
N SER A 37 50.76 63.62 23.16
CA SER A 37 51.51 64.55 22.31
C SER A 37 52.25 65.63 23.12
N THR A 38 53.57 65.64 23.04
CA THR A 38 54.46 66.62 23.69
C THR A 38 54.75 67.78 22.76
N ILE A 39 54.57 69.02 23.24
CA ILE A 39 54.95 70.24 22.50
C ILE A 39 56.41 70.52 22.81
N LEU A 40 57.28 70.46 21.80
CA LEU A 40 58.69 70.80 21.92
C LEU A 40 58.91 72.23 21.43
N THR A 41 59.67 73.00 22.19
CA THR A 41 60.20 74.28 21.73
C THR A 41 61.31 74.06 20.70
N GLN A 42 61.58 75.06 19.86
CA GLN A 42 62.61 74.96 18.82
C GLN A 42 63.99 74.66 19.42
N THR A 43 64.28 75.22 20.60
CA THR A 43 65.51 74.96 21.37
C THR A 43 65.61 73.52 21.88
N GLU A 44 64.51 72.93 22.35
CA GLU A 44 64.49 71.53 22.79
C GLU A 44 64.63 70.56 21.62
N LEU A 45 64.01 70.92 20.49
CA LEU A 45 64.12 70.17 19.25
C LEU A 45 65.56 70.21 18.71
N ASP A 46 66.22 71.36 18.75
CA ASP A 46 67.64 71.51 18.39
C ASP A 46 68.56 70.70 19.33
N ILE A 47 68.27 70.65 20.64
CA ILE A 47 69.00 69.81 21.60
C ILE A 47 68.84 68.32 21.26
N ILE A 48 67.62 67.87 20.96
CA ILE A 48 67.35 66.48 20.60
C ILE A 48 68.03 66.12 19.28
N TRP A 49 68.01 67.04 18.29
CA TRP A 49 68.71 66.84 17.02
C TRP A 49 70.24 66.80 17.20
N ALA A 50 70.81 67.62 18.08
CA ALA A 50 72.22 67.56 18.43
C ALA A 50 72.60 66.24 19.15
N LEU A 51 71.67 65.68 19.93
CA LEU A 51 71.81 64.40 20.63
C LEU A 51 71.75 63.20 19.66
N ILE A 52 70.82 63.23 18.70
CA ILE A 52 70.65 62.19 17.67
C ILE A 52 71.81 62.21 16.66
N ASN A 53 72.27 63.40 16.25
CA ASN A 53 73.40 63.55 15.32
C ASN A 53 74.76 63.32 16.00
N GLY A 54 74.80 62.90 17.26
CA GLY A 54 76.02 62.58 17.99
C GLY A 54 76.97 63.77 18.19
N GLN A 55 76.46 65.00 18.10
CA GLN A 55 77.24 66.24 18.29
C GLN A 55 77.32 66.69 19.76
N LEU A 56 76.65 65.98 20.67
CA LEU A 56 77.07 65.90 22.07
C LEU A 56 78.16 64.84 22.20
N GLY A 57 79.32 65.17 21.62
CA GLY A 57 80.57 64.52 21.97
C GLY A 57 80.78 64.68 23.47
N ALA A 58 81.29 63.61 24.08
CA ALA A 58 81.90 63.60 25.39
C ALA A 58 82.96 64.71 25.45
N THR A 59 82.50 65.91 25.76
CA THR A 59 83.34 66.98 26.24
C THR A 59 83.27 66.82 27.73
N GLU A 60 84.37 66.29 28.28
CA GLU A 60 84.81 66.64 29.61
C GLU A 60 84.39 68.08 29.89
N GLY A 61 83.75 68.31 31.03
CA GLY A 61 83.55 69.65 31.56
C GLY A 61 84.89 70.30 31.91
N GLY A 62 85.73 70.53 30.90
CA GLY A 62 86.65 71.63 30.85
C GLY A 62 85.81 72.91 30.86
N SER A 63 85.92 73.62 31.97
CA SER A 63 85.31 74.93 32.20
C SER A 63 85.55 75.88 31.00
N ILE A 64 84.53 76.09 30.17
CA ILE A 64 84.47 77.26 29.29
C ILE A 64 84.26 78.49 30.19
N LYS A 65 85.35 79.19 30.52
CA LYS A 65 85.30 80.50 31.16
C LYS A 65 84.86 81.55 30.14
N GLY A 66 83.55 81.69 29.94
CA GLY A 66 82.94 82.96 29.54
C GLY A 66 82.96 83.95 30.71
N PRO A 67 82.93 85.28 30.47
CA PRO A 67 83.31 86.28 31.46
C PRO A 67 82.45 86.17 32.71
N THR A 68 83.12 85.97 33.83
CA THR A 68 82.57 86.04 35.18
C THR A 68 81.89 87.39 35.37
N LYS A 69 80.56 87.44 35.26
CA LYS A 69 79.79 88.51 35.91
C LYS A 69 79.92 88.27 37.40
N GLY A 70 80.51 89.25 38.09
CA GLY A 70 80.87 89.15 39.50
C GLY A 70 79.73 88.56 40.34
N HIS A 71 80.00 87.42 40.96
CA HIS A 71 79.23 86.93 42.08
C HIS A 71 79.23 88.04 43.14
N THR A 72 78.05 88.62 43.37
CA THR A 72 77.87 89.47 44.54
C THR A 72 77.74 88.56 45.75
N SER A 73 78.43 88.87 46.85
CA SER A 73 78.34 88.10 48.11
C SER A 73 76.89 87.90 48.56
N LYS A 74 76.01 88.85 48.24
CA LYS A 74 74.57 88.78 48.49
C LYS A 74 73.85 87.63 47.77
N GLY A 75 74.37 87.13 46.64
CA GLY A 75 73.83 85.97 45.93
C GLY A 75 74.21 84.66 46.62
N ASP A 76 75.47 84.53 47.02
CA ASP A 76 75.99 83.35 47.71
C ASP A 76 75.39 83.24 49.12
N ASP A 77 75.16 84.37 49.81
CA ASP A 77 74.46 84.40 51.10
C ASP A 77 72.99 84.00 50.98
N LYS A 78 72.33 84.33 49.86
CA LYS A 78 70.93 83.96 49.60
C LYS A 78 70.80 82.49 49.19
N ILE A 79 71.80 81.95 48.49
CA ILE A 79 71.90 80.51 48.19
C ILE A 79 72.19 79.73 49.48
N ARG A 80 73.07 80.24 50.35
CA ARG A 80 73.33 79.64 51.68
C ARG A 80 72.11 79.70 52.58
N GLN A 81 71.39 80.82 52.63
CA GLN A 81 70.13 80.91 53.37
C GLN A 81 69.04 80.00 52.80
N MET A 82 68.93 79.86 51.47
CA MET A 82 68.02 78.86 50.87
C MET A 82 68.46 77.43 51.19
N MET A 83 69.75 77.12 51.15
CA MET A 83 70.28 75.81 51.50
C MET A 83 70.08 75.50 52.98
N GLU A 84 70.31 76.46 53.88
CA GLU A 84 70.02 76.33 55.30
C GLU A 84 68.52 76.22 55.58
N TYR A 85 67.67 76.92 54.82
CA TYR A 85 66.21 76.82 54.91
C TYR A 85 65.70 75.47 54.37
N ASP A 86 66.27 74.95 53.28
CA ASP A 86 65.97 73.63 52.72
C ASP A 86 66.52 72.50 53.60
N GLU A 87 67.70 72.67 54.20
CA GLU A 87 68.26 71.75 55.18
C GLU A 87 67.47 71.79 56.49
N ALA A 88 67.01 72.96 56.94
CA ALA A 88 66.10 73.07 58.06
C ALA A 88 64.74 72.42 57.76
N ARG A 89 64.20 72.56 56.54
CA ARG A 89 62.98 71.86 56.09
C ARG A 89 63.14 70.35 56.04
N LYS A 90 64.30 69.86 55.58
CA LYS A 90 64.67 68.44 55.58
C LYS A 90 64.84 67.91 57.00
N ARG A 91 65.50 68.66 57.90
CA ARG A 91 65.64 68.32 59.33
C ARG A 91 64.31 68.34 60.09
N GLN A 92 63.36 69.20 59.69
CA GLN A 92 62.00 69.24 60.23
C GLN A 92 61.06 68.19 59.59
N GLY A 93 61.52 67.40 58.61
CA GLY A 93 60.74 66.33 57.98
C GLY A 93 59.65 66.78 57.01
N ILE A 94 59.66 68.05 56.57
CA ILE A 94 58.62 68.68 55.72
C ILE A 94 59.11 68.81 54.25
N ALA A 95 59.93 67.87 53.78
CA ALA A 95 60.26 67.76 52.37
C ALA A 95 59.13 66.99 51.64
N PRO A 96 58.64 67.45 50.46
CA PRO A 96 57.66 66.68 49.70
C PRO A 96 58.30 65.35 49.28
N LYS A 97 57.75 64.24 49.78
CA LYS A 97 58.20 62.89 49.41
C LYS A 97 58.01 62.68 47.92
N THR A 98 58.95 62.00 47.29
CA THR A 98 58.90 61.69 45.86
C THR A 98 57.70 60.78 45.58
N ALA A 99 57.05 60.86 44.40
CA ALA A 99 55.84 60.05 44.11
C ALA A 99 56.07 58.55 44.33
N GLU A 100 57.23 58.04 43.93
CA GLU A 100 57.64 56.64 44.17
C GLU A 100 57.83 56.30 45.66
N GLU A 101 58.22 57.27 46.50
CA GLU A 101 58.38 57.06 47.94
C GLU A 101 57.02 57.00 48.64
N VAL A 102 56.04 57.79 48.17
CA VAL A 102 54.65 57.75 48.67
C VAL A 102 54.00 56.41 48.30
N GLU A 103 54.19 55.92 47.07
CA GLU A 103 53.72 54.61 46.64
C GLU A 103 54.37 53.48 47.45
N ARG A 104 55.69 53.50 47.61
CA ARG A 104 56.41 52.52 48.45
C ARG A 104 55.96 52.56 49.91
N GLU A 105 55.68 53.73 50.47
CA GLU A 105 55.10 53.85 51.81
C GLU A 105 53.68 53.31 51.89
N HIS A 106 52.86 53.51 50.86
CA HIS A 106 51.49 52.99 50.80
C HIS A 106 51.46 51.47 50.67
N GLU A 107 52.29 50.90 49.78
CA GLU A 107 52.50 49.46 49.66
C GLU A 107 53.01 48.86 50.97
N ARG A 108 53.99 49.50 51.60
CA ARG A 108 54.50 49.07 52.90
C ARG A 108 53.40 49.11 53.97
N ARG A 109 52.56 50.14 53.99
CA ARG A 109 51.42 50.23 54.93
C ARG A 109 50.37 49.16 54.65
N SER A 110 49.98 48.96 53.40
CA SER A 110 49.04 47.91 52.97
C SER A 110 49.56 46.52 53.29
N LEU A 111 50.87 46.28 53.11
CA LEU A 111 51.51 45.02 53.49
C LEU A 111 51.50 44.82 55.00
N LEU A 112 51.82 45.85 55.78
CA LEU A 112 51.77 45.79 57.25
C LEU A 112 50.34 45.59 57.75
N GLU A 113 49.36 46.22 57.12
CA GLU A 113 47.94 46.06 57.44
C GLU A 113 47.44 44.66 57.07
N SER A 114 47.82 44.13 55.90
CA SER A 114 47.53 42.75 55.50
C SER A 114 48.22 41.73 56.42
N ALA A 115 49.46 41.99 56.82
CA ALA A 115 50.17 41.14 57.79
C ALA A 115 49.49 41.18 59.16
N ARG A 116 49.06 42.35 59.62
CA ARG A 116 48.28 42.52 60.84
C ARG A 116 46.94 41.79 60.76
N ALA A 117 46.20 41.94 59.67
CA ALA A 117 44.95 41.21 59.43
C ALA A 117 45.18 39.69 59.47
N LYS A 118 46.25 39.17 58.85
CA LYS A 118 46.59 37.74 58.92
C LYS A 118 46.93 37.27 60.34
N LEU A 119 47.55 38.12 61.16
CA LEU A 119 47.78 37.83 62.56
C LEU A 119 46.46 37.83 63.34
N ASP A 120 45.56 38.76 63.05
CA ASP A 120 44.24 38.85 63.66
C ASP A 120 43.36 37.64 63.29
N GLU A 121 43.44 37.13 62.05
CA GLU A 121 42.78 35.90 61.60
C GLU A 121 43.27 34.62 62.31
N ASN A 122 44.45 34.68 62.96
CA ASN A 122 44.98 33.53 63.69
C ASN A 122 44.39 33.39 65.10
N TYR A 123 43.74 34.42 65.65
CA TYR A 123 43.02 34.30 66.93
C TYR A 123 41.91 33.27 66.82
N ASP A 124 41.74 32.46 67.87
CA ASP A 124 40.82 31.31 67.83
C ASP A 124 39.34 31.75 67.77
N GLU A 125 39.00 32.91 68.33
CA GLU A 125 37.67 33.52 68.21
C GLU A 125 37.35 33.91 66.77
N VAL A 126 38.33 34.46 66.04
CA VAL A 126 38.15 34.85 64.64
C VAL A 126 37.99 33.61 63.75
N LYS A 127 38.74 32.53 64.01
CA LYS A 127 38.52 31.23 63.35
C LYS A 127 37.14 30.66 63.64
N ALA A 128 36.64 30.79 64.86
CA ALA A 128 35.28 30.38 65.21
C ALA A 128 34.22 31.21 64.46
N MET A 129 34.41 32.53 64.35
CA MET A 129 33.54 33.40 63.54
C MET A 129 33.59 33.03 62.06
N ASN A 130 34.78 32.76 61.51
CA ASN A 130 34.95 32.31 60.13
C ASN A 130 34.26 30.97 59.85
N LYS A 131 34.27 30.05 60.83
CA LYS A 131 33.51 28.80 60.74
C LYS A 131 32.00 29.07 60.63
N VAL A 132 31.46 29.95 61.46
CA VAL A 132 30.04 30.34 61.40
C VAL A 132 29.69 31.01 60.07
N ILE A 133 30.55 31.89 59.56
CA ILE A 133 30.36 32.54 58.25
C ILE A 133 30.40 31.50 57.12
N LEU A 134 31.30 30.52 57.19
CA LEU A 134 31.38 29.44 56.20
C LEU A 134 30.11 28.57 56.24
N GLU A 135 29.64 28.21 57.42
CA GLU A 135 28.39 27.47 57.60
C GLU A 135 27.20 28.24 57.03
N ALA A 136 27.10 29.55 57.32
CA ALA A 136 26.07 30.42 56.77
C ALA A 136 26.13 30.50 55.23
N LYS A 137 27.32 30.60 54.64
CA LYS A 137 27.50 30.56 53.18
C LYS A 137 27.04 29.23 52.59
N CYS A 138 27.37 28.11 53.22
CA CYS A 138 26.93 26.79 52.78
C CYS A 138 25.42 26.59 52.91
N VAL A 139 24.79 27.18 53.94
CA VAL A 139 23.33 27.17 54.09
C VAL A 139 22.68 28.01 52.99
N ALA A 140 23.17 29.22 52.73
CA ALA A 140 22.64 30.09 51.69
C ALA A 140 22.73 29.45 50.28
N THR A 141 23.85 28.80 49.96
CA THR A 141 23.98 28.08 48.68
C THR A 141 23.05 26.87 48.60
N ARG A 142 22.87 26.14 49.71
CA ARG A 142 21.93 25.01 49.78
C ARG A 142 20.47 25.48 49.62
N GLU A 143 20.08 26.59 50.24
CA GLU A 143 18.75 27.17 50.08
C GLU A 143 18.49 27.61 48.64
N ALA A 144 19.47 28.26 48.00
CA ALA A 144 19.38 28.61 46.58
C ALA A 144 19.21 27.36 45.70
N GLN A 145 20.00 26.31 45.93
CA GLN A 145 19.88 25.02 45.22
C GLN A 145 18.52 24.35 45.45
N HIS A 146 17.97 24.43 46.66
CA HIS A 146 16.64 23.88 46.96
C HIS A 146 15.55 24.62 46.16
N VAL A 147 15.62 25.96 46.10
CA VAL A 147 14.68 26.77 45.32
C VAL A 147 14.80 26.46 43.83
N GLU A 148 16.01 26.31 43.29
CA GLU A 148 16.21 25.92 41.89
C GLU A 148 15.64 24.53 41.60
N ARG A 149 15.87 23.56 42.48
CA ARG A 149 15.33 22.20 42.31
C ARG A 149 13.80 22.17 42.35
N GLU A 150 13.17 22.94 43.24
CA GLU A 150 11.71 23.05 43.27
C GLU A 150 11.16 23.71 41.99
N LYS A 151 11.84 24.73 41.46
CA LYS A 151 11.48 25.33 40.16
C LYS A 151 11.61 24.33 39.02
N LEU A 152 12.69 23.54 38.96
CA LEU A 152 12.86 22.49 37.95
C LEU A 152 11.73 21.47 38.03
N LYS A 153 11.38 21.01 39.23
CA LYS A 153 10.29 20.07 39.46
C LYS A 153 8.92 20.64 39.06
N GLN A 154 8.69 21.94 39.27
CA GLN A 154 7.46 22.60 38.79
C GLN A 154 7.44 22.67 37.26
N ASN A 155 8.55 23.03 36.64
CA ASN A 155 8.67 23.07 35.17
C ASN A 155 8.47 21.69 34.54
N GLU A 156 9.02 20.63 35.15
CA GLU A 156 8.80 19.24 34.73
C GLU A 156 7.31 18.89 34.78
N LYS A 157 6.62 19.16 35.90
CA LYS A 157 5.17 18.92 36.01
C LYS A 157 4.35 19.71 34.99
N ASP A 158 4.72 20.97 34.73
CA ASP A 158 4.05 21.81 33.75
C ASP A 158 4.32 21.34 32.31
N PHE A 159 5.48 20.73 32.05
CA PHE A 159 5.80 20.09 30.78
C PHE A 159 5.00 18.79 30.62
N ASP A 160 4.99 17.94 31.64
CA ASP A 160 4.23 16.68 31.66
C ASP A 160 2.75 16.93 31.42
N ARG A 161 2.16 17.91 32.11
CA ARG A 161 0.75 18.31 31.88
C ARG A 161 0.50 18.75 30.43
N ARG A 162 1.39 19.56 29.85
CA ARG A 162 1.26 19.99 28.44
C ARG A 162 1.40 18.80 27.48
N MET A 163 2.26 17.85 27.79
CA MET A 163 2.41 16.62 27.01
C MET A 163 1.19 15.71 27.12
N GLU A 164 0.60 15.58 28.30
CA GLU A 164 -0.66 14.84 28.51
C GLU A 164 -1.80 15.48 27.69
N GLU A 165 -1.93 16.80 27.71
CA GLU A 165 -2.91 17.54 26.90
C GLU A 165 -2.73 17.26 25.40
N LEU A 166 -1.50 17.35 24.88
CA LEU A 166 -1.19 17.02 23.48
C LEU A 166 -1.49 15.56 23.13
N MET A 167 -1.18 14.63 24.03
CA MET A 167 -1.47 13.21 23.83
C MET A 167 -2.98 12.95 23.75
N LEU A 168 -3.77 13.58 24.63
CA LEU A 168 -5.22 13.47 24.61
C LEU A 168 -5.84 14.08 23.33
N GLU A 169 -5.28 15.18 22.84
CA GLU A 169 -5.70 15.76 21.55
C GLU A 169 -5.42 14.82 20.37
N GLU A 170 -4.24 14.20 20.32
CA GLU A 170 -3.89 13.24 19.28
C GLU A 170 -4.75 11.96 19.37
N ASP A 171 -5.00 11.45 20.59
CA ASP A 171 -5.92 10.33 20.81
C ASP A 171 -7.33 10.66 20.32
N HIS A 172 -7.82 11.87 20.60
CA HIS A 172 -9.13 12.32 20.12
C HIS A 172 -9.17 12.45 18.58
N LYS A 173 -8.11 12.98 17.96
CA LYS A 173 -7.99 13.01 16.49
C LYS A 173 -7.97 11.59 15.90
N ALA A 174 -7.24 10.67 16.52
CA ALA A 174 -7.22 9.27 16.09
C ALA A 174 -8.62 8.63 16.18
N GLN A 175 -9.33 8.84 17.29
CA GLN A 175 -10.71 8.39 17.46
C GLN A 175 -11.66 8.98 16.40
N GLN A 176 -11.52 10.27 16.07
CA GLN A 176 -12.29 10.90 14.99
C GLN A 176 -12.03 10.23 13.64
N VAL A 177 -10.77 9.96 13.30
CA VAL A 177 -10.41 9.26 12.05
C VAL A 177 -11.02 7.85 12.01
N TYR A 178 -10.99 7.11 13.12
CA TYR A 178 -11.64 5.79 13.19
C TYR A 178 -13.16 5.88 13.04
N ALA A 179 -13.80 6.85 13.71
CA ALA A 179 -15.24 7.08 13.59
C ALA A 179 -15.65 7.48 12.16
N GLU A 180 -14.86 8.33 11.49
CA GLU A 180 -15.09 8.68 10.09
C GLU A 180 -14.96 7.47 9.15
N ARG A 181 -13.95 6.62 9.35
CA ARG A 181 -13.80 5.38 8.59
C ARG A 181 -14.99 4.44 8.79
N GLU A 182 -15.49 4.33 10.02
CA GLU A 182 -16.67 3.52 10.30
C GLU A 182 -17.94 4.09 9.65
N ARG A 183 -18.14 5.42 9.73
CA ARG A 183 -19.23 6.10 9.03
C ARG A 183 -19.19 5.87 7.53
N ARG A 184 -18.02 5.98 6.89
CA ARG A 184 -17.85 5.68 5.46
C ARG A 184 -18.24 4.24 5.13
N ARG A 185 -17.78 3.27 5.93
CA ARG A 185 -18.18 1.85 5.76
C ARG A 185 -19.68 1.65 5.89
N LEU A 186 -20.33 2.31 6.84
CA LEU A 186 -21.78 2.22 7.02
C LEU A 186 -22.54 2.87 5.85
N GLU A 187 -22.06 4.01 5.35
CA GLU A 187 -22.64 4.68 4.17
C GLU A 187 -22.49 3.83 2.91
N GLU A 188 -21.33 3.20 2.70
CA GLU A 188 -21.12 2.24 1.61
C GLU A 188 -22.04 1.02 1.74
N GLN A 189 -22.19 0.46 2.94
CA GLN A 189 -23.14 -0.63 3.20
C GLN A 189 -24.59 -0.22 2.89
N ARG A 190 -24.99 1.01 3.25
CA ARG A 190 -26.32 1.54 2.93
C ARG A 190 -26.51 1.67 1.42
N ARG A 191 -25.55 2.27 0.69
CA ARG A 191 -25.59 2.39 -0.78
C ARG A 191 -25.65 1.03 -1.46
N ASN A 192 -24.86 0.07 -0.97
CA ASN A 192 -24.88 -1.30 -1.48
C ASN A 192 -26.25 -1.97 -1.22
N ALA A 193 -26.82 -1.78 -0.03
CA ALA A 193 -28.14 -2.28 0.30
C ALA A 193 -29.25 -1.63 -0.56
N GLU A 194 -29.15 -0.33 -0.85
CA GLU A 194 -30.05 0.38 -1.78
C GLU A 194 -29.94 -0.20 -3.19
N THR A 195 -28.71 -0.36 -3.70
CA THR A 195 -28.47 -0.98 -5.02
C THR A 195 -29.07 -2.38 -5.11
N ILE A 196 -28.93 -3.20 -4.05
CA ILE A 196 -29.51 -4.54 -4.01
C ILE A 196 -31.04 -4.49 -4.00
N LYS A 197 -31.65 -3.54 -3.30
CA LYS A 197 -33.10 -3.34 -3.32
C LYS A 197 -33.58 -2.97 -4.72
N ASP A 198 -32.89 -2.06 -5.40
CA ASP A 198 -33.22 -1.65 -6.77
C ASP A 198 -33.10 -2.84 -7.73
N GLN A 199 -32.03 -3.64 -7.62
CA GLN A 199 -31.86 -4.88 -8.40
C GLN A 199 -32.97 -5.91 -8.13
N LEU A 200 -33.43 -6.02 -6.88
CA LEU A 200 -34.52 -6.92 -6.52
C LEU A 200 -35.84 -6.45 -7.14
N GLN A 201 -36.12 -5.14 -7.07
CA GLN A 201 -37.28 -4.54 -7.71
C GLN A 201 -37.25 -4.74 -9.23
N GLU A 202 -36.11 -4.54 -9.88
CA GLU A 202 -35.94 -4.79 -11.32
C GLU A 202 -36.22 -6.27 -11.66
N ARG A 203 -35.70 -7.21 -10.86
CA ARG A 203 -35.99 -8.64 -11.03
C ARG A 203 -37.47 -8.98 -10.83
N GLU A 204 -38.15 -8.33 -9.89
CA GLU A 204 -39.59 -8.50 -9.69
C GLU A 204 -40.38 -7.98 -10.90
N ILE A 205 -40.03 -6.80 -11.42
CA ILE A 205 -40.64 -6.25 -12.64
C ILE A 205 -40.42 -7.20 -13.83
N ASP A 206 -39.21 -7.72 -14.00
CA ASP A 206 -38.90 -8.68 -15.06
C ASP A 206 -39.66 -10.01 -14.91
N ARG A 207 -39.86 -10.46 -13.67
CA ARG A 207 -40.70 -11.64 -13.39
C ARG A 207 -42.15 -11.37 -13.79
N VAL A 208 -42.69 -10.20 -13.46
CA VAL A 208 -44.04 -9.80 -13.88
C VAL A 208 -44.14 -9.71 -15.41
N ARG A 209 -43.20 -9.06 -16.08
CA ARG A 209 -43.14 -8.97 -17.55
C ARG A 209 -43.06 -10.34 -18.24
N LYS A 210 -42.36 -11.32 -17.64
CA LYS A 210 -42.33 -12.70 -18.15
C LYS A 210 -43.67 -13.40 -17.97
N LEU A 211 -44.33 -13.21 -16.83
CA LEU A 211 -45.68 -13.72 -16.59
C LEU A 211 -46.70 -13.11 -17.56
N GLU A 212 -46.63 -11.80 -17.81
CA GLU A 212 -47.48 -11.12 -18.79
C GLU A 212 -47.25 -11.66 -20.21
N ARG A 213 -46.00 -11.85 -20.63
CA ARG A 213 -45.69 -12.47 -21.94
C ARG A 213 -46.26 -13.88 -22.05
N HIS A 214 -46.08 -14.71 -21.02
CA HIS A 214 -46.63 -16.05 -20.99
C HIS A 214 -48.16 -16.04 -21.03
N GLN A 215 -48.82 -15.12 -20.32
CA GLN A 215 -50.27 -14.96 -20.41
C GLN A 215 -50.72 -14.52 -21.80
N GLN A 216 -50.01 -13.59 -22.44
CA GLN A 216 -50.29 -13.19 -23.83
C GLN A 216 -50.11 -14.34 -24.82
N GLU A 217 -49.08 -15.17 -24.64
CA GLU A 217 -48.86 -16.38 -25.44
C GLU A 217 -49.98 -17.41 -25.23
N GLN A 218 -50.41 -17.63 -23.98
CA GLN A 218 -51.54 -18.49 -23.65
C GLN A 218 -52.85 -17.98 -24.25
N GLU A 219 -53.11 -16.68 -24.18
CA GLU A 219 -54.27 -16.05 -24.82
C GLU A 219 -54.21 -16.16 -26.34
N ALA A 220 -53.05 -15.96 -26.96
CA ALA A 220 -52.88 -16.12 -28.40
C ALA A 220 -53.11 -17.59 -28.82
N MET A 221 -52.59 -18.55 -28.06
CA MET A 221 -52.79 -19.97 -28.29
C MET A 221 -54.25 -20.37 -28.15
N THR A 222 -54.94 -19.93 -27.09
CA THR A 222 -56.37 -20.21 -26.88
C THR A 222 -57.23 -19.60 -27.98
N ARG A 223 -56.94 -18.36 -28.41
CA ARG A 223 -57.61 -17.73 -29.58
C ARG A 223 -57.36 -18.52 -30.87
N HIS A 224 -56.15 -19.04 -31.07
CA HIS A 224 -55.83 -19.86 -32.24
C HIS A 224 -56.59 -21.20 -32.22
N ILE A 225 -56.63 -21.88 -31.07
CA ILE A 225 -57.40 -23.12 -30.87
C ILE A 225 -58.89 -22.86 -31.11
N ALA A 226 -59.45 -21.76 -30.61
CA ALA A 226 -60.84 -21.39 -30.84
C ALA A 226 -61.15 -21.21 -32.33
N ARG A 227 -60.27 -20.52 -33.09
CA ARG A 227 -60.42 -20.38 -34.56
C ARG A 227 -60.37 -21.73 -35.26
N LEU A 228 -59.44 -22.61 -34.89
CA LEU A 228 -59.35 -23.95 -35.48
C LEU A 228 -60.62 -24.77 -35.22
N HIS A 229 -61.18 -24.69 -34.01
CA HIS A 229 -62.45 -25.34 -33.70
C HIS A 229 -63.61 -24.76 -34.51
N GLU A 230 -63.68 -23.43 -34.70
CA GLU A 230 -64.68 -22.79 -35.56
C GLU A 230 -64.55 -23.24 -37.02
N GLU A 231 -63.33 -23.32 -37.55
CA GLU A 231 -63.04 -23.82 -38.90
C GLU A 231 -63.43 -25.30 -39.05
N GLU A 232 -63.06 -26.16 -38.10
CA GLU A 232 -63.47 -27.57 -38.07
C GLU A 232 -65.00 -27.73 -38.00
N HIS A 233 -65.68 -26.91 -37.19
CA HIS A 233 -67.13 -26.89 -37.12
C HIS A 233 -67.76 -26.48 -38.45
N ALA A 234 -67.22 -25.45 -39.11
CA ALA A 234 -67.68 -25.00 -40.42
C ALA A 234 -67.45 -26.06 -41.51
N GLU A 235 -66.28 -26.72 -41.54
CA GLU A 235 -65.99 -27.82 -42.45
C GLU A 235 -66.92 -29.02 -42.22
N LYS A 236 -67.17 -29.37 -40.96
CA LYS A 236 -68.11 -30.45 -40.60
C LYS A 236 -69.52 -30.13 -41.09
N LEU A 237 -69.97 -28.88 -40.93
CA LEU A 237 -71.27 -28.43 -41.44
C LEU A 237 -71.31 -28.48 -42.98
N ARG A 238 -70.25 -28.04 -43.66
CA ARG A 238 -70.12 -28.12 -45.13
C ARG A 238 -70.15 -29.56 -45.62
N ARG A 239 -69.42 -30.47 -44.96
CA ARG A 239 -69.45 -31.91 -45.26
C ARG A 239 -70.85 -32.50 -45.07
N GLN A 240 -71.54 -32.15 -43.98
CA GLN A 240 -72.92 -32.59 -43.76
C GLN A 240 -73.88 -32.06 -44.84
N GLN A 241 -73.75 -30.79 -45.23
CA GLN A 241 -74.56 -30.22 -46.32
C GLN A 241 -74.26 -30.87 -47.67
N ALA A 242 -72.97 -31.10 -47.99
CA ALA A 242 -72.57 -31.79 -49.22
C ALA A 242 -73.07 -33.25 -49.23
N ALA A 243 -73.00 -33.96 -48.10
CA ALA A 243 -73.54 -35.30 -47.97
C ALA A 243 -75.06 -35.34 -48.13
N ARG A 244 -75.79 -34.36 -47.56
CA ARG A 244 -77.25 -34.22 -47.77
C ARG A 244 -77.61 -33.97 -49.23
N ARG A 245 -76.92 -33.05 -49.89
CA ARG A 245 -77.12 -32.78 -51.33
C ARG A 245 -76.87 -34.02 -52.18
N LEU A 246 -75.77 -34.73 -51.94
CA LEU A 246 -75.47 -35.97 -52.65
C LEU A 246 -76.53 -37.07 -52.39
N MET A 247 -77.11 -37.11 -51.19
CA MET A 247 -78.20 -38.02 -50.86
C MET A 247 -79.53 -37.62 -51.54
N GLU A 248 -79.82 -36.33 -51.64
CA GLU A 248 -80.96 -35.78 -52.39
C GLU A 248 -80.82 -36.06 -53.89
N ASP A 249 -79.65 -35.81 -54.47
CA ASP A 249 -79.33 -36.11 -55.88
C ASP A 249 -79.46 -37.61 -56.16
N ALA A 250 -78.95 -38.46 -55.27
CA ALA A 250 -79.10 -39.92 -55.38
C ALA A 250 -80.56 -40.38 -55.25
N ALA A 251 -81.36 -39.71 -54.41
CA ALA A 251 -82.79 -40.00 -54.28
C ALA A 251 -83.58 -39.61 -55.54
N ILE A 252 -83.26 -38.46 -56.14
CA ILE A 252 -83.84 -38.01 -57.41
C ILE A 252 -83.47 -38.98 -58.53
N ALA A 253 -82.19 -39.32 -58.69
CA ALA A 253 -81.73 -40.27 -59.70
C ALA A 253 -82.38 -41.66 -59.53
N ASN A 254 -82.55 -42.14 -58.28
CA ASN A 254 -83.25 -43.38 -58.00
C ASN A 254 -84.75 -43.30 -58.34
N ALA A 255 -85.41 -42.17 -58.07
CA ALA A 255 -86.81 -41.96 -58.42
C ALA A 255 -87.02 -41.92 -59.94
N GLU A 256 -86.12 -41.25 -60.68
CA GLU A 256 -86.10 -41.23 -62.15
C GLU A 256 -85.88 -42.63 -62.72
N GLN A 257 -84.92 -43.40 -62.18
CA GLN A 257 -84.68 -44.78 -62.58
C GLN A 257 -85.89 -45.69 -62.30
N MET A 258 -86.59 -45.50 -61.18
CA MET A 258 -87.82 -46.24 -60.90
C MET A 258 -88.96 -45.86 -61.86
N ALA A 259 -89.08 -44.59 -62.23
CA ALA A 259 -90.07 -44.13 -63.21
C ALA A 259 -89.80 -44.69 -64.60
N LEU A 260 -88.55 -44.69 -65.05
CA LEU A 260 -88.12 -45.30 -66.32
C LEU A 260 -88.42 -46.80 -66.35
N LYS A 261 -88.03 -47.55 -65.30
CA LYS A 261 -88.34 -48.99 -65.19
C LYS A 261 -89.84 -49.30 -65.11
N LYS A 262 -90.65 -48.34 -64.66
CA LYS A 262 -92.11 -48.47 -64.65
C LYS A 262 -92.69 -48.24 -66.05
N GLN A 263 -92.20 -47.23 -66.77
CA GLN A 263 -92.56 -47.00 -68.16
C GLN A 263 -92.14 -48.16 -69.07
N GLU A 264 -90.92 -48.70 -68.90
CA GLU A 264 -90.48 -49.91 -69.61
C GLU A 264 -91.42 -51.09 -69.35
N ARG A 265 -91.78 -51.34 -68.09
CA ARG A 265 -92.76 -52.39 -67.75
C ARG A 265 -94.15 -52.15 -68.33
N GLU A 266 -94.62 -50.91 -68.37
CA GLU A 266 -95.92 -50.56 -68.97
C GLU A 266 -95.90 -50.74 -70.50
N MET A 267 -94.76 -50.46 -71.15
CA MET A 267 -94.54 -50.72 -72.58
C MET A 267 -94.46 -52.21 -72.88
N GLU A 268 -93.69 -52.99 -72.11
CA GLU A 268 -93.64 -54.46 -72.20
C GLU A 268 -95.04 -55.07 -72.03
N LEU A 269 -95.80 -54.63 -71.02
CA LEU A 269 -97.16 -55.12 -70.80
C LEU A 269 -98.11 -54.75 -71.95
N ALA A 270 -97.90 -53.60 -72.62
CA ALA A 270 -98.67 -53.19 -73.78
C ALA A 270 -98.28 -53.99 -75.05
N GLU A 271 -97.01 -54.33 -75.21
CA GLU A 271 -96.52 -55.20 -76.28
C GLU A 271 -97.00 -56.65 -76.08
N ASP A 272 -96.96 -57.16 -74.85
CA ASP A 272 -97.49 -58.47 -74.48
C ASP A 272 -99.01 -58.56 -74.72
N ARG A 273 -99.77 -57.51 -74.41
CA ARG A 273 -101.21 -57.45 -74.74
C ARG A 273 -101.48 -57.45 -76.24
N LYS A 274 -100.71 -56.69 -77.02
CA LYS A 274 -100.81 -56.69 -78.50
C LYS A 274 -100.45 -58.04 -79.09
N MET A 275 -99.44 -58.70 -78.53
CA MET A 275 -99.03 -60.05 -78.93
C MET A 275 -100.08 -61.09 -78.55
N ALA A 276 -100.69 -61.00 -77.36
CA ALA A 276 -101.78 -61.88 -76.95
C ALA A 276 -103.04 -61.71 -77.82
N ASP A 277 -103.40 -60.48 -78.18
CA ASP A 277 -104.53 -60.21 -79.08
C ASP A 277 -104.25 -60.70 -80.51
N TYR A 278 -103.01 -60.57 -80.99
CA TYR A 278 -102.57 -61.12 -82.27
C TYR A 278 -102.60 -62.66 -82.26
N ILE A 279 -102.15 -63.29 -81.18
CA ILE A 279 -102.19 -64.74 -81.00
C ILE A 279 -103.64 -65.24 -80.95
N LYS A 280 -104.54 -64.61 -80.19
CA LYS A 280 -105.96 -64.98 -80.16
C LYS A 280 -106.63 -64.87 -81.53
N GLN A 281 -106.36 -63.81 -82.28
CA GLN A 281 -106.91 -63.64 -83.64
C GLN A 281 -106.31 -64.64 -84.64
N ARG A 282 -105.07 -65.11 -84.41
CA ARG A 282 -104.43 -66.15 -85.22
C ARG A 282 -104.97 -67.53 -84.86
N GLU A 283 -105.13 -67.83 -83.58
CA GLU A 283 -105.68 -69.09 -83.06
C GLU A 283 -107.14 -69.28 -83.46
N GLU A 284 -107.98 -68.24 -83.45
CA GLU A 284 -109.37 -68.33 -83.94
C GLU A 284 -109.45 -68.57 -85.46
N ARG A 285 -108.45 -68.11 -86.23
CA ARG A 285 -108.33 -68.36 -87.67
C ARG A 285 -107.74 -69.74 -87.98
N GLU A 286 -106.83 -70.24 -87.14
CA GLU A 286 -106.23 -71.58 -87.28
C GLU A 286 -107.20 -72.68 -86.81
N GLN A 287 -107.95 -72.49 -85.71
CA GLN A 287 -108.97 -73.44 -85.24
C GLN A 287 -110.08 -73.69 -86.28
N ALA A 288 -110.51 -72.64 -87.01
CA ALA A 288 -111.48 -72.78 -88.11
C ALA A 288 -110.92 -73.52 -89.35
N LEU A 289 -109.59 -73.56 -89.52
CA LEU A 289 -108.91 -74.25 -90.63
C LEU A 289 -108.41 -75.65 -90.24
N GLU A 290 -108.20 -75.93 -88.95
CA GLU A 290 -107.74 -77.22 -88.41
C GLU A 290 -108.87 -78.24 -88.27
N GLU A 291 -110.11 -77.82 -87.97
CA GLU A 291 -111.26 -78.73 -87.95
C GLU A 291 -111.59 -79.29 -89.35
N GLU A 292 -111.28 -78.56 -90.42
CA GLU A 292 -111.40 -79.05 -91.81
C GLU A 292 -110.22 -79.93 -92.25
N LYS A 293 -109.00 -79.68 -91.75
CA LYS A 293 -107.78 -80.38 -92.17
C LYS A 293 -107.51 -81.67 -91.37
N GLN A 294 -108.06 -81.81 -90.16
CA GLN A 294 -107.86 -82.98 -89.30
C GLN A 294 -108.55 -84.26 -89.79
N ARG A 295 -109.47 -84.20 -90.76
CA ARG A 295 -110.00 -85.40 -91.44
C ARG A 295 -109.12 -85.90 -92.60
N LEU A 296 -108.21 -85.08 -93.10
CA LEU A 296 -107.34 -85.38 -94.25
C LEU A 296 -105.88 -85.67 -93.85
N HIS A 297 -105.47 -85.33 -92.61
CA HIS A 297 -104.10 -85.47 -92.11
C HIS A 297 -103.73 -86.88 -91.61
N MET A 298 -104.69 -87.80 -91.50
CA MET A 298 -104.45 -89.19 -91.05
C MET A 298 -103.85 -90.10 -92.13
N GLU A 299 -103.72 -89.64 -93.38
CA GLU A 299 -103.13 -90.44 -94.46
C GLU A 299 -101.72 -90.01 -94.89
N LYS A 300 -101.20 -88.86 -94.47
CA LYS A 300 -99.96 -88.34 -95.06
C LYS A 300 -99.05 -87.57 -94.11
N GLU A 301 -98.43 -88.27 -93.15
CA GLU A 301 -97.08 -87.86 -92.73
C GLU A 301 -96.30 -88.98 -92.03
N LYS A 302 -96.10 -90.06 -92.80
CA LYS A 302 -95.10 -91.09 -92.52
C LYS A 302 -93.82 -90.92 -93.35
N GLU A 303 -93.57 -89.73 -93.89
CA GLU A 303 -92.29 -89.41 -94.49
C GLU A 303 -91.94 -87.94 -94.27
N ILE A 304 -90.79 -87.75 -93.61
CA ILE A 304 -89.99 -86.52 -93.55
C ILE A 304 -90.57 -85.49 -92.55
N ALA A 305 -89.85 -84.95 -91.57
CA ALA A 305 -88.42 -84.90 -91.32
C ALA A 305 -88.25 -84.83 -89.79
N ARG A 306 -87.47 -85.70 -89.16
CA ARG A 306 -86.01 -85.61 -89.18
C ARG A 306 -85.54 -84.14 -89.01
N LEU A 307 -85.37 -83.78 -87.73
CA LEU A 307 -84.59 -82.65 -87.19
C LEU A 307 -85.30 -81.28 -87.07
N ARG A 308 -85.68 -80.92 -85.84
CA ARG A 308 -84.89 -79.96 -85.00
C ARG A 308 -85.64 -79.56 -83.73
N SER A 309 -85.77 -80.50 -82.80
CA SER A 309 -86.04 -80.27 -81.38
C SER A 309 -86.18 -81.69 -80.82
N THR A 310 -85.22 -82.33 -80.20
CA THR A 310 -84.46 -81.91 -79.03
C THR A 310 -83.55 -83.10 -78.69
N GLN A 311 -82.25 -82.96 -78.88
CA GLN A 311 -81.24 -83.62 -78.05
C GLN A 311 -79.89 -82.97 -78.39
N GLN A 312 -79.57 -81.89 -77.68
CA GLN A 312 -78.86 -81.98 -76.40
C GLN A 312 -77.40 -82.45 -76.60
N ARG A 313 -76.63 -81.65 -77.37
CA ARG A 313 -75.45 -80.98 -76.82
C ARG A 313 -76.00 -79.83 -75.94
N ALA A 314 -76.47 -80.05 -74.72
CA ALA A 314 -75.66 -80.49 -73.59
C ALA A 314 -74.24 -79.95 -73.74
N GLN A 315 -74.10 -78.71 -73.29
CA GLN A 315 -73.00 -78.29 -72.42
C GLN A 315 -71.61 -78.67 -72.93
N ASP A 316 -71.03 -77.83 -73.80
CA ASP A 316 -69.56 -77.63 -73.79
C ASP A 316 -69.10 -76.46 -74.67
N LYS A 317 -69.79 -75.30 -74.63
CA LYS A 317 -69.28 -74.07 -75.28
C LYS A 317 -69.56 -72.79 -74.51
N ARG A 318 -69.31 -72.81 -73.20
CA ARG A 318 -69.14 -71.57 -72.40
C ARG A 318 -67.94 -71.60 -71.43
N ALA A 319 -67.17 -72.68 -71.40
CA ALA A 319 -65.96 -72.79 -70.59
C ALA A 319 -64.69 -72.26 -71.28
N GLU A 320 -64.69 -72.04 -72.61
CA GLU A 320 -63.46 -71.64 -73.34
C GLU A 320 -63.23 -70.12 -73.44
N MET A 321 -64.18 -69.26 -73.06
CA MET A 321 -64.01 -67.79 -73.22
C MET A 321 -63.62 -67.04 -71.93
N ASP A 322 -63.63 -67.68 -70.76
CA ASP A 322 -63.14 -67.08 -69.50
C ASP A 322 -61.70 -67.48 -69.15
N GLU A 323 -61.18 -68.58 -69.70
CA GLU A 323 -59.81 -69.01 -69.43
C GLU A 323 -58.75 -68.12 -70.10
N ILE A 324 -59.09 -67.47 -71.22
CA ILE A 324 -58.16 -66.60 -71.97
C ILE A 324 -58.09 -65.17 -71.39
N ARG A 325 -59.12 -64.70 -70.66
CA ARG A 325 -59.07 -63.39 -69.96
C ARG A 325 -58.33 -63.45 -68.62
N ALA A 326 -58.42 -64.57 -67.90
CA ALA A 326 -57.77 -64.74 -66.60
C ALA A 326 -56.22 -64.77 -66.70
N ARG A 327 -55.65 -65.43 -67.72
CA ARG A 327 -54.18 -65.53 -67.88
C ARG A 327 -53.49 -64.21 -68.24
N ARG A 328 -54.14 -63.29 -68.97
CA ARG A 328 -53.55 -61.96 -69.27
C ARG A 328 -53.63 -60.99 -68.09
N ALA A 329 -54.66 -61.10 -67.25
CA ALA A 329 -54.81 -60.28 -66.05
C ALA A 329 -53.78 -60.66 -64.97
N GLN A 330 -53.50 -61.95 -64.78
CA GLN A 330 -52.47 -62.43 -63.87
C GLN A 330 -51.05 -62.03 -64.34
N GLU A 331 -50.75 -62.13 -65.63
CA GLU A 331 -49.42 -61.81 -66.15
C GLU A 331 -49.11 -60.28 -66.16
N ALA A 332 -50.13 -59.43 -66.28
CA ALA A 332 -49.99 -57.98 -66.14
C ALA A 332 -49.77 -57.57 -64.66
N HIS A 333 -50.52 -58.19 -63.75
CA HIS A 333 -50.39 -57.97 -62.30
C HIS A 333 -49.02 -58.42 -61.76
N ASP A 334 -48.52 -59.58 -62.20
CA ASP A 334 -47.20 -60.08 -61.81
C ASP A 334 -46.05 -59.19 -62.32
N ARG A 335 -46.21 -58.58 -63.50
CA ARG A 335 -45.23 -57.61 -64.03
C ARG A 335 -45.25 -56.29 -63.26
N GLU A 336 -46.42 -55.80 -62.86
CA GLU A 336 -46.53 -54.60 -62.02
C GLU A 336 -46.03 -54.84 -60.59
N GLN A 337 -46.30 -56.01 -60.01
CA GLN A 337 -45.80 -56.37 -58.67
C GLN A 337 -44.27 -56.48 -58.65
N LYS A 338 -43.65 -57.13 -59.64
CA LYS A 338 -42.18 -57.19 -59.74
C LYS A 338 -41.53 -55.82 -59.93
N LYS A 339 -42.18 -54.90 -60.66
CA LYS A 339 -41.70 -53.51 -60.78
C LYS A 339 -41.82 -52.74 -59.46
N LYS A 340 -42.97 -52.83 -58.79
CA LYS A 340 -43.18 -52.21 -57.47
C LYS A 340 -42.22 -52.77 -56.41
N GLU A 341 -41.98 -54.08 -56.41
CA GLU A 341 -41.05 -54.71 -55.48
C GLU A 341 -39.61 -54.24 -55.72
N LYS A 342 -39.19 -54.10 -56.99
CA LYS A 342 -37.88 -53.55 -57.34
C LYS A 342 -37.73 -52.10 -56.90
N GLU A 343 -38.73 -51.25 -57.15
CA GLU A 343 -38.73 -49.85 -56.71
C GLU A 343 -38.70 -49.72 -55.18
N THR A 344 -39.43 -50.56 -54.45
CA THR A 344 -39.40 -50.53 -52.97
C THR A 344 -38.05 -51.00 -52.42
N LYS A 345 -37.40 -51.99 -53.07
CA LYS A 345 -36.06 -52.44 -52.70
C LYS A 345 -35.01 -51.36 -52.96
N GLU A 346 -35.09 -50.66 -54.10
CA GLU A 346 -34.20 -49.54 -54.42
C GLU A 346 -34.41 -48.36 -53.46
N ARG A 347 -35.65 -47.99 -53.14
CA ARG A 347 -35.94 -46.95 -52.12
C ARG A 347 -35.46 -47.33 -50.73
N ASN A 348 -35.68 -48.58 -50.30
CA ASN A 348 -35.21 -49.04 -49.00
C ASN A 348 -33.68 -49.08 -48.93
N HIS A 349 -33.01 -49.42 -50.03
CA HIS A 349 -31.56 -49.37 -50.11
C HIS A 349 -31.03 -47.94 -50.01
N GLN A 350 -31.62 -46.98 -50.74
CA GLN A 350 -31.29 -45.56 -50.67
C GLN A 350 -31.48 -45.01 -49.24
N ILE A 351 -32.61 -45.30 -48.60
CA ILE A 351 -32.88 -44.88 -47.21
C ILE A 351 -31.85 -45.48 -46.24
N GLN A 352 -31.45 -46.75 -46.43
CA GLN A 352 -30.43 -47.37 -45.59
C GLN A 352 -29.03 -46.76 -45.78
N GLU A 353 -28.68 -46.38 -47.01
CA GLU A 353 -27.44 -45.67 -47.31
C GLU A 353 -27.43 -44.27 -46.70
N GLU A 354 -28.53 -43.52 -46.80
CA GLU A 354 -28.69 -42.22 -46.16
C GLU A 354 -28.58 -42.31 -44.64
N ILE A 355 -29.21 -43.31 -44.01
CA ILE A 355 -29.10 -43.55 -42.56
C ILE A 355 -27.66 -43.91 -42.17
N ARG A 356 -26.95 -44.70 -42.99
CA ARG A 356 -25.55 -45.05 -42.74
C ARG A 356 -24.67 -43.81 -42.83
N GLN A 357 -24.81 -43.00 -43.87
CA GLN A 357 -24.07 -41.75 -44.03
C GLN A 357 -24.35 -40.78 -42.88
N ALA A 358 -25.61 -40.65 -42.44
CA ALA A 358 -25.98 -39.81 -41.30
C ALA A 358 -25.38 -40.31 -39.96
N ARG A 359 -25.24 -41.64 -39.78
CA ARG A 359 -24.54 -42.20 -38.61
C ARG A 359 -23.05 -41.93 -38.68
N ASP A 360 -22.44 -42.07 -39.84
CA ASP A 360 -21.00 -41.83 -40.02
C ASP A 360 -20.65 -40.36 -39.80
N THR A 361 -21.48 -39.42 -40.28
CA THR A 361 -21.31 -37.99 -40.00
C THR A 361 -21.49 -37.67 -38.52
N GLN A 362 -22.50 -38.25 -37.85
CA GLN A 362 -22.71 -38.09 -36.41
C GLN A 362 -21.53 -38.63 -35.59
N ILE A 363 -20.96 -39.78 -35.98
CA ILE A 363 -19.78 -40.36 -35.32
C ILE A 363 -18.57 -39.44 -35.52
N ALA A 364 -18.36 -38.92 -36.73
CA ALA A 364 -17.26 -38.01 -37.02
C ALA A 364 -17.39 -36.67 -36.27
N GLU A 365 -18.59 -36.11 -36.17
CA GLU A 365 -18.87 -34.88 -35.41
C GLU A 365 -18.64 -35.10 -33.91
N ARG A 366 -19.15 -36.20 -33.33
CA ARG A 366 -18.86 -36.59 -31.94
C ARG A 366 -17.38 -36.80 -31.68
N ALA A 367 -16.64 -37.37 -32.64
CA ALA A 367 -15.20 -37.56 -32.52
C ALA A 367 -14.46 -36.21 -32.49
N ARG A 368 -14.84 -35.24 -33.35
CA ARG A 368 -14.27 -33.89 -33.37
C ARG A 368 -14.54 -33.12 -32.09
N ILE A 369 -15.77 -33.18 -31.57
CA ILE A 369 -16.13 -32.55 -30.28
C ILE A 369 -15.27 -33.13 -29.17
N LYS A 370 -15.17 -34.47 -29.09
CA LYS A 370 -14.35 -35.15 -28.08
C LYS A 370 -12.87 -34.84 -28.19
N GLU A 371 -12.35 -34.61 -29.38
CA GLU A 371 -10.96 -34.19 -29.61
C GLU A 371 -10.74 -32.74 -29.14
N SER A 372 -11.66 -31.84 -29.46
CA SER A 372 -11.66 -30.45 -28.95
C SER A 372 -11.73 -30.41 -27.42
N ASP A 373 -12.60 -31.20 -26.80
CA ASP A 373 -12.73 -31.28 -25.34
C ASP A 373 -11.42 -31.77 -24.70
N ARG A 374 -10.78 -32.80 -25.27
CA ARG A 374 -9.47 -33.28 -24.81
C ARG A 374 -8.37 -32.23 -24.94
N ALA A 375 -8.37 -31.45 -26.02
CA ALA A 375 -7.40 -30.38 -26.20
C ALA A 375 -7.60 -29.28 -25.14
N GLN A 376 -8.85 -28.90 -24.86
CA GLN A 376 -9.18 -27.95 -23.80
C GLN A 376 -8.80 -28.48 -22.41
N GLU A 377 -9.07 -29.76 -22.12
CA GLU A 377 -8.64 -30.40 -20.87
C GLU A 377 -7.12 -30.38 -20.71
N GLN A 378 -6.37 -30.67 -21.77
CA GLN A 378 -4.91 -30.61 -21.76
C GLN A 378 -4.39 -29.18 -21.51
N GLU A 379 -4.96 -28.17 -22.19
CA GLU A 379 -4.59 -26.77 -21.97
C GLU A 379 -4.88 -26.32 -20.53
N GLU A 380 -6.02 -26.70 -19.97
CA GLU A 380 -6.36 -26.37 -18.58
C GLU A 380 -5.46 -27.09 -17.58
N LEU A 381 -5.11 -28.36 -17.83
CA LEU A 381 -4.13 -29.08 -17.02
C LEU A 381 -2.73 -28.43 -17.08
N ASP A 382 -2.29 -28.01 -18.26
CA ASP A 382 -1.01 -27.31 -18.42
C ASP A 382 -1.00 -25.95 -17.72
N ARG A 383 -2.12 -25.21 -17.75
CA ARG A 383 -2.29 -23.96 -16.99
C ARG A 383 -2.21 -24.21 -15.48
N ILE A 384 -2.92 -25.23 -14.99
CA ILE A 384 -2.88 -25.60 -13.57
C ILE A 384 -1.46 -26.00 -13.17
N TYR A 385 -0.77 -26.77 -14.00
CA TYR A 385 0.61 -27.18 -13.75
C TYR A 385 1.56 -25.98 -13.72
N ALA A 386 1.41 -25.02 -14.64
CA ALA A 386 2.20 -23.79 -14.63
C ALA A 386 2.00 -22.98 -13.35
N ILE A 387 0.74 -22.83 -12.89
CA ILE A 387 0.42 -22.15 -11.63
C ILE A 387 1.03 -22.89 -10.44
N GLN A 388 0.91 -24.22 -10.39
CA GLN A 388 1.49 -25.03 -9.32
C GLN A 388 3.02 -24.94 -9.30
N LYS A 389 3.65 -24.91 -10.48
CA LYS A 389 5.10 -24.75 -10.60
C LYS A 389 5.57 -23.40 -10.05
N VAL A 390 4.91 -22.31 -10.43
CA VAL A 390 5.22 -20.96 -9.91
C VAL A 390 4.98 -20.89 -8.40
N ALA A 391 3.87 -21.45 -7.90
CA ALA A 391 3.59 -21.50 -6.46
C ALA A 391 4.67 -22.30 -5.70
N HIS A 392 5.14 -23.41 -6.28
CA HIS A 392 6.20 -24.22 -5.69
C HIS A 392 7.55 -23.49 -5.68
N GLU A 393 7.92 -22.82 -6.77
CA GLU A 393 9.12 -21.99 -6.84
C GLU A 393 9.08 -20.85 -5.81
N GLN A 394 7.96 -20.16 -5.67
CA GLN A 394 7.75 -19.13 -4.63
C GLN A 394 7.85 -19.71 -3.23
N GLU A 395 7.34 -20.93 -2.98
CA GLU A 395 7.46 -21.58 -1.68
C GLU A 395 8.92 -21.91 -1.35
N LEU A 396 9.69 -22.39 -2.34
CA LEU A 396 11.12 -22.65 -2.18
C LEU A 396 11.91 -21.37 -1.89
N GLU A 397 11.62 -20.28 -2.61
CA GLU A 397 12.22 -18.96 -2.37
C GLU A 397 11.91 -18.45 -0.96
N ASN A 398 10.64 -18.51 -0.55
CA ASN A 398 10.22 -18.11 0.80
C ASN A 398 10.90 -18.96 1.88
N ARG A 399 11.06 -20.28 1.66
CA ARG A 399 11.80 -21.15 2.58
C ARG A 399 13.29 -20.80 2.62
N ALA A 400 13.90 -20.47 1.49
CA ALA A 400 15.30 -20.04 1.42
C ALA A 400 15.52 -18.70 2.15
N GLN A 401 14.64 -17.71 1.92
CA GLN A 401 14.68 -16.43 2.64
C GLN A 401 14.51 -16.63 4.14
N ARG A 402 13.57 -17.48 4.58
CA ARG A 402 13.41 -17.80 6.00
C ARG A 402 14.66 -18.43 6.60
N ARG A 403 15.33 -19.32 5.88
CA ARG A 403 16.62 -19.90 6.32
C ARG A 403 17.70 -18.84 6.42
N GLN A 404 17.84 -17.98 5.41
CA GLN A 404 18.79 -16.86 5.45
C GLN A 404 18.55 -15.95 6.65
N MET A 405 17.31 -15.56 6.91
CA MET A 405 16.95 -14.75 8.08
C MET A 405 17.27 -15.46 9.40
N GLN A 406 17.06 -16.79 9.47
CA GLN A 406 17.45 -17.59 10.64
C GLN A 406 18.96 -17.65 10.82
N ASP A 407 19.71 -17.83 9.73
CA ASP A 407 21.17 -17.86 9.73
C ASP A 407 21.74 -16.51 10.16
N GLU A 408 21.23 -15.40 9.60
CA GLU A 408 21.59 -14.04 9.98
C GLU A 408 21.31 -13.75 11.47
N ASN A 409 20.14 -14.16 11.96
CA ASN A 409 19.79 -14.04 13.37
C ASN A 409 20.73 -14.88 14.25
N SER A 410 21.03 -16.12 13.85
CA SER A 410 21.96 -16.98 14.58
C SER A 410 23.37 -16.37 14.66
N LEU A 411 23.85 -15.77 13.58
CA LEU A 411 25.14 -15.08 13.53
C LEU A 411 25.13 -13.82 14.39
N ALA A 412 24.03 -13.06 14.40
CA ALA A 412 23.87 -11.90 15.26
C ALA A 412 23.89 -12.29 16.74
N LEU A 413 23.19 -13.37 17.11
CA LEU A 413 23.16 -13.89 18.48
C LEU A 413 24.54 -14.39 18.92
N LEU A 414 25.28 -15.09 18.04
CA LEU A 414 26.66 -15.49 18.30
C LEU A 414 27.58 -14.28 18.52
N LYS A 415 27.46 -13.22 17.71
CA LYS A 415 28.21 -11.97 17.90
C LYS A 415 27.89 -11.33 19.26
N GLN A 416 26.62 -11.25 19.63
CA GLN A 416 26.19 -10.73 20.93
C GLN A 416 26.76 -11.56 22.09
N MET A 417 26.76 -12.88 21.98
CA MET A 417 27.37 -13.77 22.98
C MET A 417 28.88 -13.49 23.10
N MET A 418 29.60 -13.39 21.98
CA MET A 418 31.02 -13.05 21.98
C MET A 418 31.30 -11.68 22.60
N GLU A 419 30.50 -10.66 22.29
CA GLU A 419 30.64 -9.32 22.88
C GLU A 419 30.40 -9.34 24.40
N VAL A 420 29.41 -10.09 24.88
CA VAL A 420 29.15 -10.25 26.31
C VAL A 420 30.28 -11.03 26.99
N GLU A 421 30.81 -12.07 26.36
CA GLU A 421 31.95 -12.83 26.89
C GLU A 421 33.23 -11.98 26.96
N GLU A 422 33.53 -11.20 25.92
CA GLU A 422 34.67 -10.27 25.91
C GLU A 422 34.51 -9.17 26.96
N ARG A 423 33.31 -8.60 27.14
CA ARG A 423 33.03 -7.65 28.22
C ARG A 423 33.28 -8.27 29.60
N ARG A 424 32.75 -9.46 29.86
CA ARG A 424 33.00 -10.20 31.13
C ARG A 424 34.47 -10.53 31.33
N ARG A 425 35.21 -10.80 30.25
CA ARG A 425 36.65 -11.04 30.30
C ARG A 425 37.40 -9.75 30.67
N LEU A 426 37.05 -8.63 30.05
CA LEU A 426 37.63 -7.32 30.33
C LEU A 426 37.34 -6.89 31.77
N GLU A 427 36.09 -7.02 32.24
CA GLU A 427 35.69 -6.71 33.61
C GLU A 427 36.53 -7.49 34.64
N ARG A 428 36.69 -8.81 34.43
CA ARG A 428 37.57 -9.63 35.28
C ARG A 428 39.04 -9.18 35.22
N GLN A 429 39.53 -8.77 34.06
CA GLN A 429 40.89 -8.24 33.94
C GLN A 429 41.03 -6.93 34.72
N THR A 430 40.08 -6.01 34.58
CA THR A 430 40.07 -4.74 35.31
C THR A 430 39.97 -4.94 36.83
N GLU A 431 39.14 -5.88 37.30
CA GLU A 431 39.05 -6.22 38.73
C GLU A 431 40.37 -6.78 39.27
N VAL A 432 41.04 -7.64 38.49
CA VAL A 432 42.36 -8.19 38.86
C VAL A 432 43.43 -7.10 38.83
N GLU A 433 43.41 -6.22 37.84
CA GLU A 433 44.32 -5.08 37.72
C GLU A 433 44.14 -4.07 38.86
N ASP A 434 42.91 -3.72 39.20
CA ASP A 434 42.57 -2.87 40.34
C ASP A 434 42.99 -3.52 41.66
N GLY A 435 42.74 -4.83 41.82
CA GLY A 435 43.22 -5.59 42.99
C GLY A 435 44.76 -5.61 43.09
N ASN A 436 45.46 -5.72 41.96
CA ASN A 436 46.93 -5.64 41.91
C ASN A 436 47.44 -4.23 42.19
N ARG A 437 46.73 -3.19 41.71
CA ARG A 437 47.04 -1.79 41.97
C ARG A 437 46.88 -1.47 43.46
N MET A 438 45.77 -1.87 44.08
CA MET A 438 45.57 -1.71 45.52
C MET A 438 46.68 -2.38 46.33
N LYS A 439 47.07 -3.61 45.97
CA LYS A 439 48.21 -4.31 46.61
C LYS A 439 49.55 -3.60 46.39
N ARG A 440 49.77 -2.96 45.24
CA ARG A 440 50.98 -2.17 44.97
C ARG A 440 51.00 -0.91 45.83
N GLU A 441 49.90 -0.15 45.87
CA GLU A 441 49.76 1.05 46.70
C GLU A 441 49.93 0.72 48.20
N GLU A 442 49.38 -0.39 48.68
CA GLU A 442 49.60 -0.87 50.04
C GLU A 442 51.07 -1.23 50.32
N ARG A 443 51.75 -1.90 49.38
CA ARG A 443 53.18 -2.23 49.51
C ARG A 443 54.06 -0.98 49.52
N GLU A 444 53.78 -0.02 48.64
CA GLU A 444 54.49 1.27 48.59
C GLU A 444 54.28 2.07 49.87
N ARG A 445 53.03 2.12 50.36
CA ARG A 445 52.70 2.74 51.66
C ARG A 445 53.43 2.05 52.80
N TYR A 446 53.46 0.72 52.82
CA TYR A 446 54.19 -0.04 53.83
C TYR A 446 55.69 0.27 53.77
N ALA A 447 56.31 0.23 52.60
CA ALA A 447 57.71 0.57 52.39
C ALA A 447 58.04 2.02 52.82
N ALA A 448 57.17 2.99 52.52
CA ALA A 448 57.32 4.36 52.98
C ALA A 448 57.25 4.47 54.51
N MET A 449 56.32 3.75 55.16
CA MET A 449 56.23 3.67 56.61
C MET A 449 57.46 3.01 57.23
N GLU A 450 58.02 1.96 56.61
CA GLU A 450 59.27 1.33 57.07
C GLU A 450 60.47 2.28 56.93
N ALA A 451 60.56 3.04 55.82
CA ALA A 451 61.61 4.02 55.63
C ALA A 451 61.54 5.15 56.68
N VAL A 452 60.32 5.63 56.99
CA VAL A 452 60.10 6.59 58.09
C VAL A 452 60.46 5.97 59.44
N ARG A 453 60.10 4.70 59.66
CA ARG A 453 60.46 3.94 60.87
C ARG A 453 61.97 3.86 61.07
N GLN A 454 62.72 3.53 60.01
CA GLN A 454 64.18 3.47 60.05
C GLN A 454 64.80 4.83 60.33
N ARG A 455 64.27 5.91 59.72
CA ARG A 455 64.70 7.29 60.03
C ARG A 455 64.47 7.64 61.50
N LYS A 456 63.31 7.29 62.06
CA LYS A 456 62.99 7.53 63.48
C LYS A 456 63.81 6.68 64.45
N LEU A 457 64.14 5.44 64.08
CA LEU A 457 65.07 4.63 64.85
C LEU A 457 66.48 5.23 64.84
N ALA A 458 66.95 5.70 63.69
CA ALA A 458 68.24 6.39 63.57
C ALA A 458 68.27 7.71 64.38
N GLU A 459 67.18 8.48 64.40
CA GLU A 459 67.04 9.66 65.27
C GLU A 459 67.11 9.26 66.77
N LEU A 460 66.47 8.17 67.18
CA LEU A 460 66.52 7.68 68.57
C LEU A 460 67.90 7.12 68.96
N ASP A 461 68.63 6.53 68.00
CA ASP A 461 70.01 6.09 68.19
C ASP A 461 70.96 7.28 68.40
N GLN A 462 70.78 8.36 67.64
CA GLN A 462 71.53 9.61 67.82
C GLN A 462 71.25 10.28 69.17
N LEU A 463 70.02 10.17 69.68
CA LEU A 463 69.60 10.73 70.97
C LEU A 463 69.95 9.85 72.19
N GLN A 464 70.61 8.70 71.99
CA GLN A 464 71.03 7.75 73.05
C GLN A 464 69.91 7.38 74.04
N VAL A 465 68.69 7.20 73.54
CA VAL A 465 67.52 6.87 74.36
C VAL A 465 67.53 5.39 74.80
N PRO A 466 67.10 5.05 76.03
CA PRO A 466 67.00 3.68 76.50
C PRO A 466 66.19 2.76 75.58
N GLU A 467 66.64 1.52 75.45
CA GLU A 467 66.19 0.54 74.45
C GLU A 467 64.69 0.19 74.54
N GLN A 468 64.07 0.41 75.71
CA GLN A 468 62.64 0.21 75.94
C GLN A 468 61.76 1.06 74.99
N TYR A 469 62.19 2.29 74.65
CA TYR A 469 61.45 3.17 73.74
C TYR A 469 61.63 2.76 72.26
N LYS A 470 62.79 2.18 71.92
CA LYS A 470 63.03 1.59 70.58
C LYS A 470 62.14 0.37 70.36
N GLN A 471 62.00 -0.48 71.38
CA GLN A 471 61.09 -1.63 71.36
C GLN A 471 59.62 -1.20 71.28
N ALA A 472 59.23 -0.11 71.94
CA ALA A 472 57.89 0.45 71.86
C ALA A 472 57.55 0.96 70.44
N LEU A 473 58.49 1.65 69.77
CA LEU A 473 58.30 2.13 68.39
C LEU A 473 58.17 0.97 67.39
N LEU A 474 58.96 -0.10 67.56
CA LEU A 474 58.86 -1.31 66.74
C LEU A 474 57.49 -1.97 66.90
N LYS A 475 56.99 -2.11 68.14
CA LYS A 475 55.68 -2.69 68.45
C LYS A 475 54.50 -1.83 67.99
N ALA A 476 54.61 -0.50 68.04
CA ALA A 476 53.55 0.41 67.61
C ALA A 476 53.22 0.31 66.11
N SER A 477 54.16 -0.21 65.31
CA SER A 477 54.05 -0.26 63.85
C SER A 477 53.36 -1.50 63.26
N VAL A 478 53.00 -2.49 64.10
CA VAL A 478 52.38 -3.76 63.67
C VAL A 478 50.94 -3.87 64.17
N LYS A 479 50.13 -2.82 63.98
CA LYS A 479 48.68 -3.00 63.97
C LYS A 479 48.26 -3.23 62.52
N LYS A 480 48.02 -4.51 62.21
CA LYS A 480 47.36 -4.96 60.98
C LYS A 480 45.98 -4.34 60.86
#